data_AF-A0A838PP71-F1
#
_entry.id   AF-A0A838PP71-F1
#
_cell.length_a   1.000
_cell.length_b   1.000
_cell.length_c   1.000
_cell.angle_alpha   90.00
_cell.angle_beta   90.00
_cell.angle_gamma   90.00
#
_symmetry.space_group_name_H-M   'P 1'
#
loop_
_entity.id
_entity.type
_entity.pdbx_description
1 polymer ?
#
loop_
_entity_poly.entity_id
_entity_poly.type
_entity_poly.pdbx_seq_one_letter_code
_entity_poly.pdbx_strand_id
1 'polypeptide(L)'
;MRTHVTIKARDLDTDAKDVATVDVAPPFEPFEQRAQLTRLVEERHPGARLRSFADGAATFLSREHLIVASYSKPPSRPRAAKAVETSEQERLFAR
;
A
#
# COMPACT_ATOMS: atom_id res chain seq x y z
N MET A 1 -13.18 -12.02 12.70
CA MET A 1 -12.77 -11.67 11.32
C MET A 1 -11.27 -11.44 11.33
N ARG A 2 -10.51 -11.97 10.36
CA ARG A 2 -9.08 -11.65 10.16
C ARG A 2 -8.98 -10.55 9.10
N THR A 3 -8.00 -9.66 9.23
CA THR A 3 -7.65 -8.69 8.19
C THR A 3 -6.26 -9.00 7.64
N HIS A 4 -5.94 -8.48 6.47
CA HIS A 4 -4.65 -8.74 5.83
C HIS A 4 -3.85 -7.44 5.81
N VAL A 5 -2.55 -7.53 6.04
CA VAL A 5 -1.60 -6.44 5.82
C VAL A 5 -0.73 -6.79 4.62
N THR A 6 -0.66 -5.90 3.64
CA THR A 6 0.28 -6.01 2.53
C THR A 6 1.47 -5.11 2.79
N ILE A 7 2.67 -5.67 2.74
CA ILE A 7 3.96 -4.98 2.86
C ILE A 7 4.63 -5.03 1.49
N LYS A 8 4.93 -3.86 0.93
CA LYS A 8 5.64 -3.71 -0.34
C LYS A 8 6.94 -2.97 -0.08
N ALA A 9 8.07 -3.59 -0.37
CA ALA A 9 9.37 -2.95 -0.33
C ALA A 9 9.88 -2.76 -1.76
N ARG A 10 10.40 -1.58 -2.04
CA ARG A 10 11.09 -1.24 -3.28
C ARG A 10 12.54 -0.95 -2.96
N ASP A 11 13.43 -1.69 -3.58
CA ASP A 11 14.87 -1.45 -3.54
C ASP A 11 15.19 -0.11 -4.23
N LEU A 12 16.00 0.71 -3.56
CA LEU A 12 16.30 2.07 -4.00
C LEU A 12 17.34 2.13 -5.12
N ASP A 13 18.16 1.09 -5.28
CA ASP A 13 19.27 1.06 -6.24
C ASP A 13 18.89 0.34 -7.54
N THR A 14 18.11 -0.74 -7.45
CA THR A 14 17.85 -1.70 -8.52
C THR A 14 16.40 -1.71 -9.01
N ASP A 15 15.50 -0.98 -8.33
CA ASP A 15 14.05 -1.01 -8.55
C ASP A 15 13.37 -2.37 -8.28
N ALA A 16 14.09 -3.34 -7.71
CA ALA A 16 13.53 -4.62 -7.32
C ALA A 16 12.38 -4.44 -6.31
N LYS A 17 11.35 -5.29 -6.42
CA LYS A 17 10.15 -5.22 -5.58
C LYS A 17 9.98 -6.51 -4.81
N ASP A 18 9.82 -6.38 -3.50
CA ASP A 18 9.44 -7.45 -2.59
C ASP A 18 8.03 -7.18 -2.05
N VAL A 19 7.16 -8.19 -2.09
CA VAL A 19 5.76 -8.06 -1.67
C VAL A 19 5.39 -9.23 -0.78
N ALA A 20 4.82 -8.91 0.38
CA ALA A 20 4.31 -9.89 1.32
C ALA A 20 2.91 -9.53 1.80
N THR A 21 2.14 -10.56 2.10
CA THR A 21 0.82 -10.42 2.72
C THR A 21 0.80 -11.23 4.00
N VAL A 22 0.34 -10.61 5.08
CA VAL A 22 0.31 -11.20 6.43
C VAL A 22 -1.11 -11.12 6.98
N ASP A 23 -1.63 -12.26 7.42
CA ASP A 23 -2.89 -12.34 8.16
C ASP A 23 -2.71 -11.84 9.59
N VAL A 24 -3.59 -10.94 10.00
CA VAL A 24 -3.54 -10.36 11.34
C VAL A 24 -4.92 -10.19 11.95
N ALA A 25 -4.95 -10.10 13.28
CA ALA A 25 -6.13 -9.63 13.97
C ALA A 25 -6.44 -8.18 13.54
N PRO A 26 -7.73 -7.83 13.34
CA PRO A 26 -8.11 -6.46 13.04
C PRO A 26 -7.85 -5.59 14.28
N PRO A 27 -7.06 -4.52 14.14
CA PRO A 27 -6.93 -3.53 15.20
C PRO A 27 -8.21 -2.71 15.31
N PHE A 28 -8.51 -2.23 16.51
CA PHE A 28 -9.71 -1.44 16.78
C PHE A 28 -9.42 0.07 16.66
N GLU A 29 -8.17 0.49 16.91
CA GLU A 29 -7.79 1.91 16.91
C GLU A 29 -6.63 2.26 15.98
N PRO A 30 -6.53 3.53 15.51
CA PRO A 30 -5.42 3.98 14.66
C PRO A 30 -4.03 3.83 15.29
N PHE A 31 -3.90 4.00 16.62
CA PHE A 31 -2.63 3.80 17.32
C PHE A 31 -2.19 2.32 17.28
N GLU A 32 -3.13 1.40 17.47
CA GLU A 32 -2.88 -0.04 17.37
C GLU A 32 -2.47 -0.44 15.95
N GLN A 33 -3.17 0.11 14.93
CA GLN A 33 -2.79 -0.07 13.52
C GLN A 33 -1.34 0.34 13.27
N ARG A 34 -0.97 1.55 13.71
CA ARG A 34 0.40 2.06 13.55
C ARG A 34 1.42 1.16 14.23
N ALA A 35 1.17 0.75 15.48
CA ALA A 35 2.07 -0.09 16.24
C ALA A 35 2.26 -1.47 15.57
N GLN A 36 1.16 -2.06 15.11
CA GLN A 36 1.17 -3.36 14.44
C GLN A 36 1.88 -3.31 13.07
N LEU A 37 1.63 -2.28 12.25
CA LEU A 37 2.38 -2.09 10.99
C LEU A 37 3.88 -1.89 11.24
N THR A 38 4.24 -1.13 12.29
CA THR A 38 5.65 -0.92 12.66
C THR A 38 6.32 -2.24 13.04
N ARG A 39 5.66 -3.04 13.88
CA ARG A 39 6.17 -4.37 14.28
C ARG A 39 6.38 -5.28 13.07
N LEU A 40 5.39 -5.40 12.20
CA LEU A 40 5.46 -6.27 11.02
C LEU A 40 6.57 -5.84 10.05
N VAL A 41 6.79 -4.53 9.89
CA VAL A 41 7.88 -4.02 9.04
C VAL A 41 9.24 -4.25 9.70
N GLU A 42 9.38 -4.04 11.01
CA GLU A 42 10.65 -4.29 11.71
C GLU A 42 11.07 -5.77 11.64
N GLU A 43 10.10 -6.70 11.71
CA GLU A 43 10.36 -8.15 11.58
C GLU A 43 10.92 -8.53 10.18
N ARG A 44 10.58 -7.78 9.12
CA ARG A 44 11.01 -8.08 7.73
C ARG A 44 12.16 -7.19 7.24
N HIS A 45 12.17 -5.94 7.64
CA HIS A 45 13.12 -4.91 7.24
C HIS A 45 13.68 -4.22 8.49
N PRO A 46 14.60 -4.87 9.22
CA PRO A 46 15.12 -4.35 10.47
C PRO A 46 15.78 -2.98 10.26
N GLY A 47 15.48 -2.04 11.16
CA GLY A 47 15.97 -0.67 11.09
C GLY A 47 15.23 0.25 10.10
N ALA A 48 14.15 -0.21 9.46
CA ALA A 48 13.26 0.65 8.69
C ALA A 48 12.52 1.63 9.61
N ARG A 49 12.59 2.93 9.33
CA ARG A 49 11.98 3.96 10.17
C ARG A 49 10.68 4.45 9.59
N LEU A 50 9.64 4.52 10.43
CA LEU A 50 8.35 5.10 10.08
C LEU A 50 8.51 6.57 9.65
N ARG A 51 7.92 6.93 8.51
CA ARG A 51 7.93 8.30 7.95
C ARG A 51 6.55 8.94 7.97
N SER A 52 5.52 8.17 7.68
CA SER A 52 4.15 8.66 7.70
C SER A 52 3.19 7.50 7.99
N PHE A 53 2.03 7.85 8.56
CA PHE A 53 0.93 6.93 8.80
C PHE A 53 -0.39 7.69 8.61
N ALA A 54 -1.25 7.15 7.74
CA ALA A 54 -2.58 7.69 7.47
C ALA A 54 -3.47 6.60 6.86
N ASP A 55 -4.77 6.64 7.14
CA ASP A 55 -5.78 5.77 6.51
C ASP A 55 -5.46 4.26 6.50
N GLY A 56 -4.84 3.76 7.57
CA GLY A 56 -4.45 2.36 7.69
C GLY A 56 -3.27 1.95 6.80
N ALA A 57 -2.51 2.93 6.31
CA ALA A 57 -1.26 2.73 5.58
C ALA A 57 -0.11 3.47 6.28
N ALA A 58 1.06 2.86 6.28
CA ALA A 58 2.30 3.39 6.83
C ALA A 58 3.41 3.30 5.78
N THR A 59 4.21 4.36 5.68
CA THR A 59 5.42 4.39 4.86
C THR A 59 6.65 4.35 5.74
N PHE A 60 7.61 3.50 5.41
CA PHE A 60 8.87 3.36 6.11
C PHE A 60 10.03 3.54 5.13
N LEU A 61 11.18 3.96 5.67
CA LEU A 61 12.41 4.12 4.90
C LEU A 61 13.55 3.44 5.66
N SER A 62 14.22 2.50 5.00
CA SER A 62 15.52 1.96 5.43
C SER A 62 16.65 2.54 4.56
N ARG A 63 17.88 2.04 4.70
CA ARG A 63 18.99 2.48 3.85
C ARG A 63 18.81 2.10 2.39
N GLU A 64 18.21 0.93 2.14
CA GLU A 64 18.15 0.31 0.82
C GLU A 64 16.71 0.24 0.29
N HIS A 65 15.69 0.46 1.12
CA HIS A 65 14.31 0.22 0.74
C HIS A 65 13.36 1.37 1.10
N LEU A 66 12.47 1.70 0.17
CA LEU A 66 11.21 2.38 0.45
C LEU A 66 10.12 1.32 0.67
N ILE A 67 9.48 1.35 1.84
CA ILE A 67 8.54 0.31 2.25
C ILE A 67 7.16 0.94 2.49
N VAL A 68 6.11 0.30 2.00
CA VAL A 68 4.72 0.66 2.25
C VAL A 68 4.01 -0.54 2.86
N ALA A 69 3.50 -0.39 4.08
CA ALA A 69 2.66 -1.39 4.73
C ALA A 69 1.23 -0.85 4.83
N SER A 70 0.23 -1.63 4.44
CA SER A 70 -1.16 -1.19 4.48
C SER A 70 -2.09 -2.34 4.81
N TYR A 71 -3.10 -2.07 5.63
CA TYR A 71 -4.23 -2.96 5.74
C TYR A 71 -4.94 -3.04 4.40
N SER A 72 -5.24 -4.25 3.94
CA SER A 72 -6.17 -4.44 2.84
C SER A 72 -7.48 -3.79 3.25
N LYS A 73 -7.87 -2.69 2.58
CA LYS A 73 -9.24 -2.20 2.71
C LYS A 73 -10.15 -3.41 2.45
N PRO A 74 -11.17 -3.68 3.28
CA PRO A 74 -12.20 -4.63 2.88
C PRO A 74 -12.61 -4.21 1.46
N PRO A 75 -12.77 -5.15 0.51
CA PRO A 75 -12.98 -4.83 -0.90
C PRO A 75 -14.05 -3.76 -0.98
N SER A 76 -13.59 -2.53 -1.22
CA SER A 76 -14.47 -1.41 -1.44
C SER A 76 -15.17 -1.83 -2.72
N ARG A 77 -16.51 -1.93 -2.69
CA ARG A 77 -17.33 -2.20 -3.88
C ARG A 77 -16.67 -1.53 -5.08
N PRO A 78 -16.54 -2.24 -6.23
CA PRO A 78 -15.73 -1.79 -7.35
C PRO A 78 -16.02 -0.31 -7.59
N ARG A 79 -15.01 0.53 -7.37
CA ARG A 79 -15.05 1.92 -7.77
C ARG A 79 -15.29 1.86 -9.27
N ALA A 80 -16.52 2.15 -9.69
CA ALA A 80 -16.92 2.11 -11.09
C ALA A 80 -15.79 2.74 -11.89
N ALA A 81 -15.19 1.96 -12.78
CA ALA A 81 -14.27 2.49 -13.76
C ALA A 81 -15.02 3.64 -14.41
N LYS A 82 -14.55 4.88 -14.23
CA LYS A 82 -14.88 5.92 -15.20
C LYS A 82 -14.33 5.38 -16.50
N ALA A 83 -15.19 4.80 -17.32
CA ALA A 83 -14.93 4.61 -18.73
C ALA A 83 -14.50 5.99 -19.21
N VAL A 84 -13.23 6.12 -19.54
CA VAL A 84 -12.75 7.25 -20.31
C VAL A 84 -13.46 7.07 -21.65
N GLU A 85 -14.55 7.81 -21.85
CA GLU A 85 -15.14 8.02 -23.16
C GLU A 85 -14.09 8.75 -24.01
N THR A 86 -13.19 8.00 -24.62
CA THR A 86 -12.51 8.42 -25.85
C THR A 86 -13.56 8.41 -26.96
N SER A 87 -14.47 9.39 -26.93
CA SER A 87 -15.53 9.55 -27.93
C SER A 87 -15.52 10.93 -28.61
N GLU A 88 -14.41 11.68 -28.52
CA GLU A 88 -14.31 13.00 -29.19
C GLU A 88 -13.04 13.22 -30.04
N GLN A 89 -12.11 12.26 -30.15
CA GLN A 89 -10.93 12.43 -31.02
C GLN A 89 -11.07 11.83 -32.44
N GLU A 90 -12.13 11.10 -32.75
CA GLU A 90 -12.34 10.52 -34.10
C GLU A 90 -13.14 11.40 -35.08
N ARG A 91 -13.55 12.62 -34.68
CA ARG A 91 -14.32 13.54 -35.54
C ARG A 91 -13.53 14.71 -36.13
N LEU A 92 -12.23 14.82 -35.88
CA LEU A 92 -11.41 15.93 -36.38
C LEU A 92 -10.56 15.61 -37.63
N PHE A 93 -10.61 14.38 -38.16
CA PHE A 93 -9.90 14.00 -39.39
C PHE A 93 -10.82 13.45 -40.50
N ALA A 94 -12.14 13.61 -40.35
CA ALA A 94 -13.12 13.18 -41.35
C ALA A 94 -13.95 14.36 -41.89
N ARG A 95 -13.28 15.37 -42.44
CA ARG A 95 -13.60 16.11 -43.69
C ARG A 95 -12.91 17.45 -43.75
#